data_AF-W1U4Z2-F1
#
_entry.id   AF-W1U4Z2-F1
#
_cell.length_a   1.000
_cell.length_b   1.000
_cell.length_c   1.000
_cell.angle_alpha   90.00
_cell.angle_beta   90.00
_cell.angle_gamma   90.00
#
_symmetry.space_group_name_H-M   'P 1'
#
loop_
_entity.id
_entity.type
_entity.pdbx_description
1 polymer ?
#
loop_
_entity_poly.entity_id
_entity_poly.type
_entity_poly.pdbx_seq_one_letter_code
_entity_poly.pdbx_strand_id
1 'polypeptide(L)'
;MQAHPRMMKAQLTLKAETQKQQQKFDKEVVKLKDDNAKRDLYMKLQRELSEKEQELIGPIMRDVQKAIEKTRQEKGLDAILDRDAVVAGGQDVTVDVQKKF
;
A
#
# COMPACT_ATOMS: atom_id res chain seq x y z
N MET A 1 8.94 3.58 -2.48
CA MET A 1 7.98 2.55 -2.02
C MET A 1 8.24 1.16 -2.60
N GLN A 2 8.33 0.99 -3.93
CA GLN A 2 8.50 -0.35 -4.54
C GLN A 2 9.78 -1.08 -4.08
N ALA A 3 10.89 -0.37 -3.92
CA ALA A 3 12.15 -0.91 -3.44
C ALA A 3 12.18 -1.26 -1.94
N HIS A 4 11.10 -1.00 -1.19
CA HIS A 4 11.08 -1.28 0.24
C HIS A 4 11.08 -2.81 0.48
N PRO A 5 11.94 -3.34 1.35
CA PRO A 5 12.16 -4.80 1.48
C PRO A 5 10.89 -5.56 1.88
N ARG A 6 9.99 -4.92 2.64
CA ARG A 6 8.71 -5.50 3.05
C ARG A 6 7.60 -5.44 2.00
N MET A 7 7.80 -4.73 0.88
CA MET A 7 6.76 -4.50 -0.14
C MET A 7 6.34 -5.79 -0.84
N MET A 8 7.31 -6.61 -1.27
CA MET A 8 7.01 -7.89 -1.92
C MET A 8 6.19 -8.82 -1.01
N LYS A 9 6.57 -8.89 0.28
CA LYS A 9 5.82 -9.69 1.26
C LYS A 9 4.40 -9.13 1.45
N ALA A 10 4.24 -7.82 1.60
CA ALA A 10 2.92 -7.20 1.75
C ALA A 10 2.01 -7.48 0.54
N GLN A 11 2.55 -7.38 -0.68
CA GLN A 11 1.81 -7.70 -1.92
C GLN A 11 1.37 -9.17 -1.96
N LEU A 12 2.26 -10.10 -1.62
CA LEU A 12 1.92 -11.53 -1.57
C LEU A 12 0.85 -11.82 -0.53
N THR A 13 0.95 -11.22 0.66
CA THR A 13 -0.07 -11.37 1.72
C THR A 13 -1.41 -10.79 1.27
N LEU A 14 -1.44 -9.61 0.67
CA LEU A 14 -2.68 -9.01 0.19
C LEU A 14 -3.33 -9.85 -0.92
N LYS A 15 -2.53 -10.39 -1.86
CA LYS A 15 -3.03 -11.29 -2.90
C LYS A 15 -3.65 -12.55 -2.30
N ALA A 16 -3.00 -13.16 -1.32
CA ALA A 16 -3.52 -14.35 -0.64
C ALA A 16 -4.82 -14.05 0.12
N GLU A 17 -4.89 -12.94 0.85
CA GLU A 17 -6.12 -12.53 1.55
C GLU A 17 -7.25 -12.21 0.57
N THR A 18 -6.96 -11.58 -0.57
CA THR A 18 -7.94 -11.32 -1.64
C THR A 18 -8.52 -12.63 -2.17
N GLN A 19 -7.68 -13.63 -2.47
CA GLN A 19 -8.15 -14.93 -2.93
C GLN A 19 -9.01 -15.65 -1.88
N LYS A 20 -8.60 -15.58 -0.61
CA LYS A 20 -9.36 -16.16 0.51
C LYS A 20 -10.71 -15.48 0.70
N GLN A 21 -10.76 -14.15 0.63
CA GLN A 21 -11.99 -13.37 0.73
C GLN A 21 -12.93 -13.66 -0.45
N GLN A 22 -12.40 -13.80 -1.67
CA GLN A 22 -13.19 -14.19 -2.84
C GLN A 22 -13.81 -15.57 -2.67
N GLN A 23 -13.03 -16.58 -2.24
CA GLN A 23 -13.56 -17.91 -1.97
C GLN A 23 -14.64 -17.91 -0.87
N LYS A 24 -14.49 -17.05 0.14
CA LYS A 24 -15.51 -16.88 1.18
C LYS A 24 -16.78 -16.25 0.60
N PHE A 25 -16.64 -15.22 -0.24
CA PHE A 25 -17.76 -14.61 -0.95
C PHE A 25 -18.53 -15.66 -1.76
N ASP A 26 -17.85 -16.41 -2.63
CA ASP A 26 -18.48 -17.38 -3.52
C ASP A 26 -19.26 -18.45 -2.74
N LYS A 27 -18.77 -18.84 -1.55
CA LYS A 27 -19.44 -19.79 -0.66
C LYS A 27 -20.61 -19.20 0.13
N GLU A 28 -20.55 -17.92 0.49
CA GLU A 28 -21.59 -17.26 1.28
C GLU A 28 -22.69 -16.68 0.40
N VAL A 29 -22.35 -16.13 -0.77
CA VAL A 29 -23.28 -15.47 -1.69
C VAL A 29 -24.35 -16.43 -2.22
N VAL A 30 -24.00 -17.71 -2.45
CA VAL A 30 -24.96 -18.74 -2.89
C VAL A 30 -25.98 -19.11 -1.80
N LYS A 31 -25.69 -18.79 -0.54
CA LYS A 31 -26.61 -18.98 0.59
C LYS A 31 -27.56 -17.80 0.76
N LEU A 32 -27.25 -16.65 0.13
CA LEU A 32 -28.05 -15.43 0.19
C LEU A 32 -29.06 -15.40 -0.96
N LYS A 33 -30.35 -15.30 -0.61
CA LYS A 33 -31.44 -15.20 -1.59
C LYS A 33 -31.78 -13.76 -1.97
N ASP A 34 -31.56 -12.82 -1.04
CA ASP A 34 -31.84 -11.40 -1.20
C ASP A 34 -30.63 -10.66 -1.79
N ASP A 35 -30.89 -9.78 -2.74
CA ASP A 35 -29.84 -9.04 -3.44
C ASP A 35 -29.25 -7.91 -2.60
N ASN A 36 -29.98 -7.36 -1.63
CA ASN A 36 -29.40 -6.39 -0.69
C ASN A 36 -28.38 -7.09 0.22
N ALA A 37 -28.70 -8.26 0.76
CA ALA A 37 -27.76 -9.05 1.55
C ALA A 37 -26.47 -9.41 0.76
N LYS A 38 -26.58 -9.71 -0.54
CA LYS A 38 -25.40 -9.95 -1.39
C LYS A 38 -24.55 -8.69 -1.57
N ARG A 39 -25.19 -7.53 -1.76
CA ARG A 39 -24.48 -6.24 -1.85
C ARG A 39 -23.78 -5.89 -0.54
N ASP A 40 -24.45 -6.10 0.60
CA ASP A 40 -23.86 -5.84 1.91
C ASP A 40 -22.65 -6.74 2.18
N LEU A 41 -22.74 -8.03 1.83
CA LEU A 41 -21.61 -8.95 1.91
C LEU A 41 -20.44 -8.46 1.04
N TYR A 42 -20.71 -8.04 -0.20
CA TYR A 42 -19.69 -7.50 -1.09
C TYR A 42 -19.02 -6.25 -0.52
N MET A 43 -19.81 -5.27 -0.06
CA MET A 43 -19.28 -4.03 0.55
C MET A 43 -18.44 -4.32 1.79
N LYS A 44 -18.88 -5.29 2.61
CA LYS A 44 -18.13 -5.72 3.79
C LYS A 44 -16.75 -6.28 3.43
N LEU A 45 -16.69 -7.20 2.46
CA LEU A 45 -15.41 -7.79 2.03
C LEU A 45 -14.49 -6.75 1.40
N GLN A 46 -15.04 -5.82 0.61
CA GLN A 46 -14.26 -4.72 0.04
C GLN A 46 -13.65 -3.83 1.13
N ARG A 47 -14.42 -3.54 2.20
CA ARG A 47 -13.92 -2.79 3.35
C ARG A 47 -12.82 -3.57 4.08
N GLU A 48 -13.04 -4.85 4.38
CA GLU A 48 -12.04 -5.69 5.06
C GLU A 48 -10.74 -5.78 4.25
N LEU A 49 -10.80 -5.90 2.92
CA LEU A 49 -9.63 -5.89 2.06
C LEU A 49 -8.90 -4.54 2.07
N SER A 50 -9.65 -3.44 2.04
CA SER A 50 -9.07 -2.09 2.09
C SER A 50 -8.38 -1.83 3.43
N GLU A 51 -9.00 -2.23 4.54
CA GLU A 51 -8.41 -2.16 5.88
C GLU A 51 -7.13 -3.01 5.95
N LYS A 52 -7.15 -4.21 5.36
CA LYS A 52 -5.98 -5.10 5.33
C LYS A 52 -4.84 -4.53 4.51
N GLU A 53 -5.13 -3.92 3.36
CA GLU A 53 -4.15 -3.20 2.57
C GLU A 53 -3.50 -2.07 3.36
N GLN A 54 -4.30 -1.25 4.05
CA GLN A 54 -3.79 -0.18 4.91
C GLN A 54 -2.92 -0.70 6.06
N GLU A 55 -3.29 -1.82 6.68
CA GLU A 55 -2.52 -2.46 7.75
C GLU A 55 -1.14 -2.93 7.25
N LEU A 56 -1.08 -3.49 6.03
CA LEU A 56 0.15 -4.04 5.44
C LEU A 56 1.05 -2.94 4.85
N ILE A 57 0.46 -1.97 4.15
CA ILE A 57 1.18 -0.94 3.39
C ILE A 57 1.44 0.31 4.22
N GLY A 58 0.55 0.66 5.16
CA GLY A 58 0.69 1.85 6.01
C GLY A 58 2.03 1.94 6.75
N PRO A 59 2.52 0.87 7.41
CA PRO A 59 3.85 0.87 8.03
C PRO A 59 4.99 1.09 7.03
N ILE A 60 4.88 0.54 5.81
CA ILE A 60 5.87 0.70 4.73
C ILE A 60 5.91 2.17 4.28
N MET A 61 4.74 2.80 4.11
CA MET A 61 4.66 4.21 3.75
C MET A 61 5.30 5.10 4.82
N ARG A 62 5.05 4.81 6.11
CA ARG A 62 5.65 5.56 7.22
C ARG A 62 7.17 5.43 7.25
N ASP A 63 7.72 4.25 7.00
CA ASP A 63 9.18 4.06 6.94
C ASP A 63 9.80 4.84 5.78
N VAL A 64 9.18 4.80 4.60
CA VAL A 64 9.60 5.59 3.45
C VAL A 64 9.54 7.10 3.75
N GLN A 65 8.47 7.59 4.37
CA GLN A 65 8.35 9.01 4.74
C GLN A 65 9.43 9.44 5.74
N LYS A 66 9.71 8.61 6.75
CA LYS A 66 10.80 8.88 7.70
C LYS A 66 12.17 8.91 7.01
N ALA A 67 12.42 8.00 6.09
CA ALA A 67 13.64 7.96 5.30
C ALA A 67 13.79 9.20 4.41
N ILE A 68 12.71 9.63 3.75
CA ILE A 68 12.68 10.88 2.97
C ILE A 68 13.05 12.07 3.85
N GLU A 69 12.39 12.21 5.00
CA GLU A 69 12.63 13.34 5.91
C GLU A 69 14.06 13.34 6.45
N LYS A 70 14.59 12.16 6.81
CA LYS A 70 15.98 12.02 7.25
C LYS A 70 16.97 12.40 6.15
N THR A 71 16.76 11.96 4.90
CA THR A 71 17.60 12.36 3.76
C THR A 71 17.52 13.85 3.49
N ARG A 72 16.31 14.44 3.57
CA ARG A 72 16.10 15.88 3.39
C ARG A 72 16.93 16.68 4.39
N GLN A 73 16.84 16.34 5.68
CA GLN A 73 17.58 17.00 6.76
C GLN A 73 19.10 16.82 6.61
N GLU A 74 19.58 15.59 6.38
CA GLU A 74 21.01 15.32 6.23
C GLU A 74 21.66 16.04 5.04
N LYS A 75 20.90 16.26 3.96
CA LYS A 75 21.39 16.98 2.77
C LYS A 75 21.09 18.47 2.79
N GLY A 76 20.43 18.99 3.83
CA GLY A 76 20.05 20.40 3.93
C GLY A 76 19.11 20.87 2.81
N LEU A 77 18.18 20.00 2.39
CA LEU A 77 17.22 20.30 1.33
C LEU A 77 15.94 20.92 1.92
N ASP A 78 15.38 21.93 1.26
CA ASP A 78 14.11 22.53 1.69
C ASP A 78 12.91 21.63 1.36
N ALA A 79 12.96 20.93 0.23
CA ALA A 79 11.90 20.05 -0.25
C ALA A 79 12.45 18.88 -1.07
N ILE A 80 11.65 17.82 -1.17
CA ILE A 80 11.85 16.70 -2.10
C ILE A 80 10.59 16.59 -2.94
N LEU A 81 10.76 16.53 -4.26
CA LEU A 81 9.67 16.38 -5.23
C LEU A 81 9.69 14.95 -5.79
N ASP A 82 8.51 14.43 -6.13
CA ASP A 82 8.41 13.20 -6.89
C ASP A 82 9.01 13.41 -8.29
N ARG A 83 9.68 12.38 -8.83
CA ARG A 83 10.33 12.44 -10.14
C ARG A 83 9.32 12.70 -11.25
N ASP A 84 8.10 12.20 -11.13
CA ASP A 84 7.04 12.40 -12.12
C ASP A 84 6.58 13.87 -12.21
N ALA A 85 6.87 14.68 -11.18
CA ALA A 85 6.59 16.12 -11.18
C ALA A 85 7.75 16.97 -11.72
N VAL A 86 8.89 16.36 -12.09
CA VAL A 86 10.11 17.07 -12.52
C VAL A 86 10.35 16.88 -14.02
N VAL A 87 10.30 17.96 -14.78
CA VAL A 87 10.53 17.94 -16.24
C VAL A 87 12.02 17.86 -16.59
N ALA A 88 12.87 18.62 -15.88
CA ALA A 88 14.32 18.60 -16.06
C ALA A 88 15.04 19.17 -14.83
N GLY A 89 16.26 18.69 -14.57
CA GLY A 89 17.11 19.16 -13.47
C GLY A 89 16.84 18.45 -12.13
N GLY A 90 17.34 19.05 -11.05
CA GLY A 90 17.26 18.50 -9.70
C GLY A 90 18.34 17.46 -9.38
N GLN A 91 18.50 17.15 -8.10
CA GLN A 91 19.34 16.06 -7.63
C GLN A 91 18.47 14.84 -7.27
N ASP A 92 18.75 13.69 -7.86
CA ASP A 92 18.10 12.44 -7.50
C ASP A 92 18.65 11.93 -6.16
N VAL A 93 17.79 11.86 -5.14
CA VAL A 93 18.11 11.36 -3.80
C VAL A 93 17.47 9.99 -3.51
N THR A 94 16.91 9.34 -4.53
CA THR A 94 16.15 8.08 -4.38
C THR A 94 16.98 6.99 -3.71
N VAL A 95 18.25 6.84 -4.10
CA VAL A 95 19.18 5.85 -3.53
C VAL A 95 19.53 6.18 -2.08
N ASP A 96 19.69 7.46 -1.74
CA ASP A 96 20.00 7.89 -0.37
C ASP A 96 18.83 7.62 0.58
N VAL A 97 17.60 7.81 0.08
CA VAL A 97 16.37 7.45 0.78
C VAL A 97 16.26 5.92 0.94
N GLN A 98 16.53 5.15 -0.11
CA GLN A 98 16.45 3.68 -0.04
C GLN A 98 17.40 3.06 0.99
N LYS A 99 18.57 3.66 1.22
CA LYS A 99 19.53 3.19 2.24
C LYS A 99 19.03 3.35 3.69
N LYS A 100 17.89 4.01 3.90
CA LYS A 100 17.36 4.35 5.24
C LYS A 100 16.11 3.53 5.63
N PHE A 101 15.72 2.52 4.84
CA PHE A 101 14.67 1.55 5.16
C PHE A 101 14.98 0.14 4.65
#